data_AF-A0A3N0Z0A9-F1
#
_entry.id   AF-A0A3N0Z0A9-F1
#
_cell.length_a   1.000
_cell.length_b   1.000
_cell.length_c   1.000
_cell.angle_alpha   90.00
_cell.angle_beta   90.00
_cell.angle_gamma   90.00
#
_symmetry.space_group_name_H-M   'P 1'
#
loop_
_entity.id
_entity.type
_entity.pdbx_description
1 polymer ?
#
loop_
_entity_poly.entity_id
_entity_poly.type
_entity_poly.pdbx_seq_one_letter_code
_entity_poly.pdbx_strand_id
1 'polypeptide(L)'
;MNVTWYTWQATGGLPNKVRRSGTLGDVLGFLKAAATKFLHHCFVKRKQSTFFQAKKIQAKSDKETVVLQVDFAENYTAAYQDQIQSAHWHQRQVTVFPSVLWSDGDPESYAIVSDRLEHDKRSVAAFLTKIVEDIQEKDPAMRVMHIFSDGAASQFKNKFIWCFLSTTFKELFPSLRVQWHFFATSHGKGAVDGVGATVKRAVNTDVLSRQAILVMDAASFVDSARKSCPNTKIKLIASTEITDFIEHHRLIDRWASTTPVLGTQSVHHIESVSWGEVRHKIYSEAEQSGVHTFLLPEIPSAESSGHQSSELQSAAAKNNWRSIKTGDCVLVQFKANKSFRQFVGLVNNRDQEEVEKSFLRRNDSAGFVYILPVMEDKAWVTPDQVINTFTPKVDNRGMYHFEEAVFAE
;
A
#
# COMPACT_ATOMS: atom_id res chain seq x y z
N MET A 1 6.52 31.80 40.06
CA MET A 1 7.82 31.11 39.85
C MET A 1 7.96 30.82 38.36
N ASN A 2 8.99 31.34 37.70
CA ASN A 2 9.25 31.08 36.28
C ASN A 2 10.10 29.80 36.18
N VAL A 3 9.58 28.78 35.52
CA VAL A 3 10.20 27.45 35.39
C VAL A 3 10.64 27.26 33.93
N THR A 4 11.77 26.60 33.73
CA THR A 4 12.25 26.25 32.39
C THR A 4 12.37 24.75 32.21
N TRP A 5 11.99 24.23 31.04
CA TRP A 5 12.07 22.81 30.69
C TRP A 5 12.46 22.63 29.21
N TYR A 6 12.73 21.40 28.80
CA TYR A 6 13.09 21.08 27.41
C TYR A 6 12.02 20.22 26.74
N THR A 7 11.82 20.46 25.45
CA THR A 7 10.91 19.68 24.59
C THR A 7 11.60 19.35 23.27
N TRP A 8 11.29 18.18 22.69
CA TRP A 8 11.71 17.88 21.32
C TRP A 8 10.70 18.46 20.32
N GLN A 9 11.21 19.16 19.30
CA GLN A 9 10.40 19.70 18.21
C GLN A 9 11.08 19.39 16.88
N ALA A 10 10.31 18.97 15.87
CA ALA A 10 10.83 18.78 14.52
C ALA A 10 10.94 20.15 13.82
N THR A 11 12.14 20.51 13.37
CA THR A 11 12.38 21.71 12.55
C THR A 11 13.10 21.26 11.29
N GLY A 12 12.50 21.47 10.12
CA GLY A 12 13.02 20.93 8.86
C GLY A 12 13.11 19.39 8.82
N GLY A 13 12.27 18.70 9.59
CA GLY A 13 12.28 17.22 9.69
C GLY A 13 13.30 16.65 10.69
N LEU A 14 14.18 17.48 11.27
CA LEU A 14 15.16 17.04 12.27
C LEU A 14 14.67 17.31 13.70
N PRO A 15 14.87 16.36 14.65
CA PRO A 15 14.50 16.57 16.04
C PRO A 15 15.46 17.54 16.73
N ASN A 16 14.93 18.65 17.21
CA ASN A 16 15.67 19.69 17.93
C ASN A 16 15.20 19.78 19.38
N LYS A 17 16.16 19.87 20.31
CA LYS A 17 15.88 20.09 21.74
C LYS A 17 15.67 21.59 21.97
N VAL A 18 14.42 21.97 22.20
CA VAL A 18 14.00 23.36 22.40
C VAL A 18 13.81 23.64 23.88
N ARG A 19 14.40 24.75 24.37
CA ARG A 19 14.16 25.24 25.74
C ARG A 19 12.85 26.03 25.77
N ARG A 20 12.01 25.74 26.74
CA ARG A 20 10.75 26.44 27.03
C ARG A 20 10.86 27.10 28.41
N SER A 21 10.14 28.20 28.61
CA SER A 21 10.01 28.89 29.89
C SER A 21 8.55 29.28 30.10
N GLY A 22 8.07 29.21 31.34
CA GLY A 22 6.68 29.48 31.68
C GLY A 22 6.39 29.31 33.16
N THR A 23 5.11 29.24 33.51
CA THR A 23 4.64 29.02 34.87
C THR A 23 4.76 27.56 35.29
N LEU A 24 4.64 27.30 36.60
CA LEU A 24 4.49 25.93 37.11
C LEU A 24 3.26 25.22 36.49
N GLY A 25 2.17 25.97 36.27
CA GLY A 25 0.96 25.44 35.63
C GLY A 25 1.22 24.95 34.20
N ASP A 26 2.02 25.69 33.43
CA ASP A 26 2.38 25.30 32.05
C ASP A 26 3.17 24.00 31.99
N VAL A 27 4.13 23.84 32.91
CA VAL A 27 4.93 22.60 33.03
C VAL A 27 4.05 21.43 33.43
N LEU A 28 3.18 21.61 34.42
CA LEU A 28 2.29 20.54 34.88
C LEU A 28 1.29 20.13 33.80
N GLY A 29 0.73 21.11 33.07
CA GLY A 29 -0.13 20.85 31.92
C GLY A 29 0.58 20.06 30.81
N PHE A 30 1.82 20.46 30.48
CA PHE A 30 2.66 19.73 29.53
C PHE A 30 2.95 18.30 29.98
N LEU A 31 3.39 18.11 31.24
CA LEU A 31 3.70 16.79 31.79
C LEU A 31 2.47 15.90 31.81
N LYS A 32 1.29 16.43 32.18
CA LYS A 32 0.03 15.67 32.16
C LYS A 32 -0.29 15.18 30.75
N ALA A 33 -0.19 16.05 29.74
CA ALA A 33 -0.44 15.66 28.35
C ALA A 33 0.59 14.64 27.82
N ALA A 34 1.87 14.81 28.15
CA ALA A 34 2.93 13.90 27.76
C ALA A 34 2.81 12.53 28.47
N ALA A 35 2.49 12.53 29.77
CA ALA A 35 2.32 11.34 30.58
C ALA A 35 1.18 10.46 30.05
N THR A 36 0.03 11.04 29.69
CA THR A 36 -1.09 10.26 29.13
C THR A 36 -0.67 9.54 27.83
N LYS A 37 -0.02 10.24 26.90
CA LYS A 37 0.47 9.64 25.65
C LYS A 37 1.52 8.56 25.92
N PHE A 38 2.44 8.83 26.84
CA PHE A 38 3.50 7.90 27.22
C PHE A 38 2.97 6.63 27.89
N LEU A 39 1.98 6.75 28.80
CA LEU A 39 1.34 5.63 29.47
C LEU A 39 0.59 4.76 28.46
N HIS A 40 -0.16 5.36 27.54
CA HIS A 40 -0.82 4.64 26.45
C HIS A 40 0.19 3.89 25.57
N HIS A 41 1.28 4.56 25.16
CA HIS A 41 2.37 3.93 24.41
C HIS A 41 2.99 2.74 25.15
N CYS A 42 3.31 2.91 26.44
CA CYS A 42 3.85 1.84 27.27
C CYS A 42 2.89 0.66 27.42
N PHE A 43 1.59 0.94 27.55
CA PHE A 43 0.55 -0.07 27.60
C PHE A 43 0.53 -0.89 26.31
N VAL A 44 0.41 -0.23 25.15
CA VAL A 44 0.36 -0.91 23.84
C VAL A 44 1.65 -1.70 23.59
N LYS A 45 2.82 -1.11 23.87
CA LYS A 45 4.11 -1.78 23.76
C LYS A 45 4.11 -3.10 24.53
N ARG A 46 3.70 -3.08 25.80
CA ARG A 46 3.67 -4.26 26.66
C ARG A 46 2.69 -5.30 26.13
N LYS A 47 1.46 -4.89 25.81
CA LYS A 47 0.43 -5.78 25.28
C LYS A 47 0.85 -6.48 23.99
N GLN A 48 1.36 -5.73 23.01
CA GLN A 48 1.82 -6.31 21.74
C GLN A 48 3.02 -7.25 21.93
N SER A 49 3.97 -6.87 22.80
CA SER A 49 5.14 -7.72 23.09
C SER A 49 4.75 -9.02 23.78
N THR A 50 3.90 -8.96 24.82
CA THR A 50 3.38 -10.14 25.52
C THR A 50 2.61 -11.04 24.56
N PHE A 51 1.73 -10.47 23.74
CA PHE A 51 0.96 -11.23 22.76
C PHE A 51 1.85 -11.92 21.72
N PHE A 52 2.88 -11.24 21.21
CA PHE A 52 3.87 -11.84 20.31
C PHE A 52 4.56 -13.06 20.92
N GLN A 53 5.00 -12.97 22.18
CA GLN A 53 5.62 -14.11 22.85
C GLN A 53 4.64 -15.26 23.05
N ALA A 54 3.40 -14.97 23.45
CA ALA A 54 2.36 -15.99 23.61
C ALA A 54 2.08 -16.72 22.30
N LYS A 55 2.00 -16.00 21.17
CA LYS A 55 1.79 -16.60 19.85
C LYS A 55 2.95 -17.45 19.36
N LYS A 56 4.19 -17.06 19.63
CA LYS A 56 5.35 -17.91 19.34
C LYS A 56 5.37 -19.19 20.15
N ILE A 57 4.93 -19.14 21.41
CA ILE A 57 4.79 -20.35 22.24
C ILE A 57 3.67 -21.24 21.67
N GLN A 58 2.53 -20.66 21.29
CA GLN A 58 1.43 -21.41 20.67
C GLN A 58 1.88 -22.12 19.38
N ALA A 59 2.57 -21.42 18.49
CA ALA A 59 3.03 -21.97 17.21
C ALA A 59 3.95 -23.18 17.35
N LYS A 60 4.69 -23.29 18.47
CA LYS A 60 5.53 -24.47 18.76
C LYS A 60 4.75 -25.71 19.18
N SER A 61 3.46 -25.57 19.50
CA SER A 61 2.61 -26.65 20.00
C SER A 61 1.42 -26.96 19.10
N ASP A 62 1.15 -26.08 18.13
CA ASP A 62 -0.03 -26.12 17.26
C ASP A 62 0.43 -26.11 15.80
N LYS A 63 0.31 -27.27 15.15
CA LYS A 63 0.71 -27.47 13.75
C LYS A 63 -0.11 -26.66 12.76
N GLU A 64 -1.28 -26.15 13.15
CA GLU A 64 -2.09 -25.32 12.26
C GLU A 64 -1.78 -23.82 12.40
N THR A 65 -1.01 -23.42 13.42
CA THR A 65 -0.72 -22.02 13.73
C THR A 65 0.75 -21.69 13.49
N VAL A 66 1.02 -20.66 12.69
CA VAL A 66 2.36 -20.11 12.52
C VAL A 66 2.41 -18.62 12.85
N VAL A 67 3.61 -18.14 13.21
CA VAL A 67 3.90 -16.73 13.44
C VAL A 67 5.00 -16.28 12.50
N LEU A 68 4.74 -15.23 11.72
CA LEU A 68 5.72 -14.65 10.80
C LEU A 68 6.04 -13.22 11.25
N GLN A 69 7.29 -12.94 11.61
CA GLN A 69 7.76 -11.56 11.78
C GLN A 69 8.41 -11.10 10.48
N VAL A 70 8.07 -9.90 10.00
CA VAL A 70 8.62 -9.30 8.77
C VAL A 70 9.09 -7.87 9.02
N ASP A 71 10.13 -7.45 8.30
CA ASP A 71 10.61 -6.07 8.29
C ASP A 71 11.41 -5.78 7.01
N PHE A 72 11.74 -4.51 6.77
CA PHE A 72 12.77 -4.13 5.81
C PHE A 72 14.09 -3.87 6.51
N ALA A 73 15.17 -4.48 6.00
CA ALA A 73 16.50 -4.04 6.36
C ALA A 73 16.88 -2.81 5.51
N GLU A 74 17.76 -1.95 6.04
CA GLU A 74 18.41 -0.92 5.22
C GLU A 74 19.02 -1.56 3.97
N ASN A 75 18.88 -0.88 2.84
CA ASN A 75 19.40 -1.33 1.56
C ASN A 75 20.90 -1.62 1.65
N TYR A 76 21.28 -2.77 1.11
CA TYR A 76 22.67 -3.14 1.00
C TYR A 76 23.30 -2.38 -0.15
N THR A 77 24.38 -1.64 0.11
CA THR A 77 25.16 -0.99 -0.93
C THR A 77 26.22 -1.96 -1.43
N ALA A 78 26.16 -2.32 -2.71
CA ALA A 78 27.09 -3.21 -3.39
C ALA A 78 28.43 -2.51 -3.64
N ALA A 79 29.17 -2.30 -2.55
CA ALA A 79 30.55 -1.82 -2.59
C ALA A 79 31.51 -3.01 -2.67
N TYR A 80 32.55 -2.91 -3.50
CA TYR A 80 33.59 -3.92 -3.66
C TYR A 80 34.99 -3.32 -3.44
N GLN A 81 35.96 -4.18 -3.09
CA GLN A 81 37.35 -3.78 -2.91
C GLN A 81 37.97 -3.36 -4.25
N ASP A 82 38.92 -2.42 -4.22
CA ASP A 82 39.60 -1.89 -5.42
C ASP A 82 38.67 -1.15 -6.40
N GLN A 83 37.57 -0.55 -5.90
CA GLN A 83 36.71 0.32 -6.69
C GLN A 83 37.48 1.52 -7.26
N ILE A 84 37.38 1.71 -8.58
CA ILE A 84 37.85 2.93 -9.24
C ILE A 84 37.04 4.14 -8.73
N GLN A 85 37.64 5.33 -8.73
CA GLN A 85 37.02 6.55 -8.19
C GLN A 85 35.64 6.85 -8.81
N SER A 86 35.41 6.53 -10.09
CA SER A 86 34.12 6.72 -10.76
C SER A 86 33.02 5.75 -10.31
N ALA A 87 33.38 4.56 -9.81
CA ALA A 87 32.44 3.57 -9.28
C ALA A 87 31.86 3.99 -7.92
N HIS A 88 32.55 4.87 -7.18
CA HIS A 88 32.08 5.40 -5.90
C HIS A 88 30.73 6.15 -6.01
N TRP A 89 30.47 6.79 -7.16
CA TRP A 89 29.23 7.55 -7.41
C TRP A 89 28.07 6.70 -7.95
N HIS A 90 28.31 5.44 -8.34
CA HIS A 90 27.35 4.55 -9.00
C HIS A 90 27.23 3.21 -8.27
N GLN A 91 27.19 3.24 -6.93
CA GLN A 91 27.02 2.01 -6.15
C GLN A 91 25.58 1.54 -6.23
N ARG A 92 25.38 0.37 -6.84
CA ARG A 92 24.06 -0.28 -6.87
C ARG A 92 23.65 -0.67 -5.46
N GLN A 93 22.36 -0.57 -5.20
CA GLN A 93 21.77 -0.98 -3.94
C GLN A 93 20.89 -2.21 -4.16
N VAL A 94 20.68 -2.95 -3.09
CA VAL A 94 19.84 -4.14 -3.06
C VAL A 94 18.93 -4.07 -1.85
N THR A 95 17.64 -4.32 -2.05
CA THR A 95 16.67 -4.41 -0.96
C THR A 95 16.75 -5.79 -0.32
N VAL A 96 16.74 -5.83 1.01
CA VAL A 96 16.68 -7.07 1.78
C VAL A 96 15.46 -6.99 2.71
N PHE A 97 14.54 -7.93 2.55
CA PHE A 97 13.34 -8.08 3.36
C PHE A 97 13.48 -9.34 4.22
N PRO A 98 14.09 -9.21 5.43
CA PRO A 98 14.23 -10.33 6.35
C PRO A 98 12.86 -10.74 6.93
N SER A 99 12.69 -12.02 7.15
CA SER A 99 11.52 -12.55 7.85
C SER A 99 11.90 -13.75 8.71
N VAL A 100 11.19 -13.96 9.81
CA VAL A 100 11.39 -15.10 10.71
C VAL A 100 10.06 -15.78 10.96
N LEU A 101 10.03 -17.08 10.72
CA LEU A 101 8.88 -17.94 10.91
C LEU A 101 9.06 -18.76 12.19
N TRP A 102 8.05 -18.77 13.04
CA TRP A 102 7.89 -19.72 14.13
C TRP A 102 6.71 -20.63 13.83
N SER A 103 6.94 -21.93 13.84
CA SER A 103 5.99 -23.02 13.61
C SER A 103 6.31 -24.18 14.56
N ASP A 104 5.73 -25.36 14.33
CA ASP A 104 6.09 -26.59 15.05
C ASP A 104 7.53 -27.00 14.73
N GLY A 105 8.48 -26.56 15.57
CA GLY A 105 9.90 -26.81 15.42
C GLY A 105 10.79 -25.60 15.69
N ASP A 106 11.98 -25.62 15.09
CA ASP A 106 12.95 -24.54 15.18
C ASP A 106 12.57 -23.36 14.27
N PRO A 107 12.85 -22.11 14.68
CA PRO A 107 12.52 -20.94 13.88
C PRO A 107 13.27 -20.95 12.53
N GLU A 108 12.55 -20.64 11.46
CA GLU A 108 13.11 -20.55 10.11
C GLU A 108 13.35 -19.09 9.72
N SER A 109 14.52 -18.82 9.15
CA SER A 109 14.88 -17.48 8.68
C SER A 109 14.71 -17.39 7.17
N TYR A 110 14.11 -16.31 6.71
CA TYR A 110 13.95 -15.96 5.30
C TYR A 110 14.62 -14.62 5.03
N ALA A 111 15.18 -14.46 3.85
CA ALA A 111 15.53 -13.14 3.33
C ALA A 111 15.15 -13.07 1.84
N ILE A 112 14.13 -12.27 1.56
CA ILE A 112 13.82 -11.89 0.19
C ILE A 112 14.78 -10.79 -0.23
N VAL A 113 15.35 -10.93 -1.42
CA VAL A 113 16.28 -9.99 -2.02
C VAL A 113 15.68 -9.46 -3.32
N SER A 114 15.78 -8.16 -3.55
CA SER A 114 15.23 -7.53 -4.76
C SER A 114 16.11 -6.37 -5.26
N ASP A 115 16.12 -6.18 -6.57
CA ASP A 115 16.68 -5.02 -7.25
C ASP A 115 15.75 -3.78 -7.18
N ARG A 116 14.50 -3.96 -6.74
CA ARG A 116 13.57 -2.87 -6.44
C ARG A 116 13.93 -2.20 -5.12
N LEU A 117 14.26 -0.90 -5.14
CA LEU A 117 14.76 -0.16 -3.96
C LEU A 117 13.65 0.40 -3.06
N GLU A 118 12.42 0.48 -3.55
CA GLU A 118 11.32 1.05 -2.80
C GLU A 118 10.81 0.09 -1.71
N HIS A 119 10.94 0.53 -0.46
CA HIS A 119 10.26 -0.09 0.67
C HIS A 119 8.82 0.42 0.72
N ASP A 120 7.96 -0.20 -0.09
CA ASP A 120 6.56 0.17 -0.18
C ASP A 120 5.62 -1.04 -0.08
N LYS A 121 4.33 -0.72 0.05
CA LYS A 121 3.21 -1.67 0.04
C LYS A 121 3.20 -2.68 -1.12
N ARG A 122 3.78 -2.35 -2.28
CA ARG A 122 3.79 -3.24 -3.46
C ARG A 122 4.80 -4.34 -3.26
N SER A 123 6.00 -3.97 -2.86
CA SER A 123 7.06 -4.91 -2.48
C SER A 123 6.58 -5.82 -1.36
N VAL A 124 5.94 -5.26 -0.31
CA VAL A 124 5.35 -6.06 0.79
C VAL A 124 4.34 -7.08 0.28
N ALA A 125 3.40 -6.67 -0.59
CA ALA A 125 2.36 -7.57 -1.10
C ALA A 125 2.95 -8.75 -1.90
N ALA A 126 3.93 -8.49 -2.76
CA ALA A 126 4.60 -9.53 -3.54
C ALA A 126 5.46 -10.45 -2.65
N PHE A 127 6.29 -9.86 -1.77
CA PHE A 127 7.20 -10.61 -0.90
C PHE A 127 6.44 -11.50 0.07
N LEU A 128 5.40 -10.96 0.71
CA LEU A 128 4.59 -11.70 1.65
C LEU A 128 3.89 -12.89 0.97
N THR A 129 3.31 -12.67 -0.22
CA THR A 129 2.69 -13.76 -1.00
C THR A 129 3.71 -14.88 -1.27
N LYS A 130 4.91 -14.55 -1.73
CA LYS A 130 5.95 -15.54 -2.05
C LYS A 130 6.48 -16.30 -0.82
N ILE A 131 6.54 -15.64 0.33
CA ILE A 131 6.87 -16.30 1.60
C ILE A 131 5.75 -17.26 1.99
N VAL A 132 4.48 -16.85 1.89
CA VAL A 132 3.33 -17.66 2.29
C VAL A 132 3.16 -18.87 1.38
N GLU A 133 3.37 -18.73 0.06
CA GLU A 133 3.42 -19.84 -0.89
C GLU A 133 4.44 -20.91 -0.47
N ASP A 134 5.67 -20.50 -0.13
CA ASP A 134 6.72 -21.42 0.35
C ASP A 134 6.34 -22.11 1.66
N ILE A 135 5.71 -21.37 2.58
CA ILE A 135 5.26 -21.92 3.86
C ILE A 135 4.16 -22.95 3.64
N GLN A 136 3.16 -22.67 2.79
CA GLN A 136 2.07 -23.59 2.50
C GLN A 136 2.51 -24.84 1.75
N GLU A 137 3.48 -24.72 0.85
CA GLU A 137 4.06 -25.88 0.17
C GLU A 137 4.73 -26.84 1.17
N LYS A 138 5.43 -26.28 2.16
CA LYS A 138 6.10 -27.04 3.22
C LYS A 138 5.14 -27.56 4.29
N ASP A 139 4.17 -26.73 4.69
CA ASP A 139 3.20 -27.00 5.75
C ASP A 139 1.76 -26.79 5.24
N PRO A 140 1.21 -27.77 4.49
CA PRO A 140 -0.15 -27.68 3.96
C PRO A 140 -1.24 -27.70 5.04
N ALA A 141 -0.90 -28.06 6.28
CA ALA A 141 -1.83 -28.12 7.40
C ALA A 141 -2.08 -26.75 8.03
N MET A 142 -1.24 -25.75 7.76
CA MET A 142 -1.38 -24.39 8.27
C MET A 142 -2.78 -23.81 7.99
N ARG A 143 -3.49 -23.40 9.05
CA ARG A 143 -4.81 -22.74 8.99
C ARG A 143 -4.79 -21.31 9.51
N VAL A 144 -3.86 -20.98 10.40
CA VAL A 144 -3.79 -19.67 11.05
C VAL A 144 -2.39 -19.10 10.94
N MET A 145 -2.28 -17.88 10.40
CA MET A 145 -1.02 -17.15 10.35
C MET A 145 -1.15 -15.83 11.12
N HIS A 146 -0.24 -15.62 12.07
CA HIS A 146 -0.06 -14.35 12.75
C HIS A 146 1.15 -13.62 12.18
N ILE A 147 0.92 -12.54 11.44
CA ILE A 147 1.98 -11.68 10.90
C ILE A 147 2.29 -10.57 11.91
N PHE A 148 3.56 -10.31 12.17
CA PHE A 148 4.04 -9.21 13.00
C PHE A 148 4.98 -8.31 12.21
N SER A 149 4.72 -7.02 12.20
CA SER A 149 5.61 -6.01 11.60
C SER A 149 5.67 -4.75 12.46
N ASP A 150 6.55 -3.84 12.10
CA ASP A 150 6.53 -2.50 12.66
C ASP A 150 5.29 -1.70 12.18
N GLY A 151 5.14 -0.48 12.67
CA GLY A 151 4.03 0.41 12.34
C GLY A 151 4.29 1.34 11.15
N ALA A 152 5.27 1.09 10.28
CA ALA A 152 5.65 2.01 9.21
C ALA A 152 4.50 2.23 8.22
N ALA A 153 4.08 3.47 8.07
CA ALA A 153 2.91 3.84 7.27
C ALA A 153 3.13 3.61 5.76
N SER A 154 4.33 3.87 5.24
CA SER A 154 4.66 3.69 3.82
C SER A 154 4.66 2.22 3.39
N GLN A 155 4.93 1.31 4.33
CA GLN A 155 5.20 -0.10 4.07
C GLN A 155 4.03 -0.98 4.52
N PHE A 156 3.81 -1.08 5.83
CA PHE A 156 2.93 -2.09 6.43
C PHE A 156 1.58 -1.51 6.89
N LYS A 157 1.61 -0.35 7.55
CA LYS A 157 0.45 0.18 8.29
C LYS A 157 -0.31 1.24 7.49
N ASN A 158 -0.93 0.81 6.39
CA ASN A 158 -1.73 1.67 5.50
C ASN A 158 -2.96 0.96 4.94
N LYS A 159 -3.91 1.76 4.43
CA LYS A 159 -5.18 1.28 3.87
C LYS A 159 -5.01 0.27 2.71
N PHE A 160 -3.91 0.37 1.98
CA PHE A 160 -3.66 -0.48 0.82
C PHE A 160 -3.29 -1.89 1.23
N ILE A 161 -2.49 -2.05 2.28
CA ILE A 161 -2.22 -3.36 2.90
C ILE A 161 -3.50 -3.97 3.48
N TRP A 162 -4.38 -3.16 4.05
CA TRP A 162 -5.65 -3.65 4.60
C TRP A 162 -6.56 -4.18 3.47
N CYS A 163 -6.68 -3.43 2.37
CA CYS A 163 -7.40 -3.87 1.18
C CYS A 163 -6.77 -5.11 0.56
N PHE A 164 -5.44 -5.17 0.45
CA PHE A 164 -4.73 -6.34 -0.04
C PHE A 164 -5.06 -7.58 0.82
N LEU A 165 -5.00 -7.45 2.14
CA LEU A 165 -5.29 -8.52 3.09
C LEU A 165 -6.74 -9.04 2.97
N SER A 166 -7.72 -8.15 2.81
CA SER A 166 -9.14 -8.54 2.69
C SER A 166 -9.60 -8.91 1.29
N THR A 167 -8.74 -8.78 0.28
CA THR A 167 -9.10 -9.09 -1.11
C THR A 167 -8.11 -10.07 -1.71
N THR A 168 -7.07 -9.60 -2.41
CA THR A 168 -6.09 -10.44 -3.13
C THR A 168 -5.49 -11.52 -2.26
N PHE A 169 -5.07 -11.21 -1.03
CA PHE A 169 -4.47 -12.21 -0.15
C PHE A 169 -5.47 -13.32 0.22
N LYS A 170 -6.74 -12.96 0.45
CA LYS A 170 -7.81 -13.92 0.75
C LYS A 170 -8.21 -14.76 -0.46
N GLU A 171 -8.13 -14.19 -1.66
CA GLU A 171 -8.34 -14.92 -2.92
C GLU A 171 -7.23 -15.95 -3.17
N LEU A 172 -5.98 -15.58 -2.88
CA LEU A 172 -4.82 -16.45 -3.02
C LEU A 172 -4.79 -17.57 -1.97
N PHE A 173 -5.19 -17.26 -0.74
CA PHE A 173 -5.09 -18.17 0.41
C PHE A 173 -6.44 -18.32 1.13
N PRO A 174 -7.47 -18.87 0.47
CA PRO A 174 -8.85 -18.86 0.99
C PRO A 174 -9.05 -19.68 2.26
N SER A 175 -8.22 -20.71 2.47
CA SER A 175 -8.24 -21.57 3.66
C SER A 175 -7.40 -21.03 4.83
N LEU A 176 -6.65 -19.94 4.62
CA LEU A 176 -5.73 -19.38 5.60
C LEU A 176 -6.36 -18.19 6.30
N ARG A 177 -6.57 -18.29 7.61
CA ARG A 177 -6.94 -17.15 8.44
C ARG A 177 -5.70 -16.35 8.80
N VAL A 178 -5.60 -15.13 8.28
CA VAL A 178 -4.49 -14.22 8.59
C VAL A 178 -4.90 -13.12 9.56
N GLN A 179 -4.07 -12.94 10.59
CA GLN A 179 -4.14 -11.82 11.52
C GLN A 179 -2.80 -11.08 11.46
N TRP A 180 -2.85 -9.77 11.18
CA TRP A 180 -1.67 -8.94 11.13
C TRP A 180 -1.63 -8.02 12.35
N HIS A 181 -0.53 -8.09 13.09
CA HIS A 181 -0.26 -7.37 14.31
C HIS A 181 0.86 -6.36 14.08
N PHE A 182 0.69 -5.15 14.61
CA PHE A 182 1.71 -4.10 14.52
C PHE A 182 2.34 -3.87 15.89
N PHE A 183 3.67 -3.82 15.96
CA PHE A 183 4.36 -3.37 17.17
C PHE A 183 4.07 -1.89 17.43
N ALA A 184 4.20 -1.48 18.70
CA ALA A 184 4.19 -0.06 19.03
C ALA A 184 5.35 0.65 18.29
N THR A 185 5.14 1.92 17.93
CA THR A 185 6.16 2.73 17.23
C THR A 185 7.51 2.65 17.94
N SER A 186 8.59 2.46 17.18
CA SER A 186 9.97 2.30 17.69
C SER A 186 10.21 1.05 18.55
N HIS A 187 9.29 0.09 18.57
CA HIS A 187 9.43 -1.19 19.29
C HIS A 187 9.26 -2.42 18.38
N GLY A 188 9.40 -2.25 17.06
CA GLY A 188 9.34 -3.35 16.09
C GLY A 188 10.62 -4.19 15.96
N LYS A 189 11.73 -3.75 16.58
CA LYS A 189 13.02 -4.45 16.51
C LYS A 189 12.91 -5.87 17.07
N GLY A 190 13.51 -6.84 16.39
CA GLY A 190 13.41 -8.25 16.76
C GLY A 190 14.35 -9.16 15.96
N ALA A 191 13.93 -10.41 15.78
CA ALA A 191 14.77 -11.44 15.16
C ALA A 191 15.10 -11.13 13.69
N VAL A 192 14.19 -10.45 13.00
CA VAL A 192 14.34 -9.97 11.61
C VAL A 192 15.54 -9.04 11.43
N ASP A 193 15.85 -8.17 12.40
CA ASP A 193 17.06 -7.34 12.35
C ASP A 193 18.33 -8.20 12.35
N GLY A 194 18.31 -9.28 13.15
CA GLY A 194 19.41 -10.24 13.25
C GLY A 194 19.63 -10.99 11.94
N VAL A 195 18.55 -11.42 11.27
CA VAL A 195 18.62 -12.06 9.94
C VAL A 195 19.17 -11.09 8.90
N GLY A 196 18.59 -9.88 8.81
CA GLY A 196 19.05 -8.86 7.87
C GLY A 196 20.52 -8.49 8.08
N ALA A 197 20.95 -8.34 9.33
CA ALA A 197 22.35 -8.07 9.67
C ALA A 197 23.26 -9.25 9.33
N THR A 198 22.84 -10.49 9.60
CA THR A 198 23.63 -11.71 9.32
C THR A 198 23.86 -11.87 7.83
N VAL A 199 22.81 -11.79 7.02
CA VAL A 199 22.92 -11.95 5.56
C VAL A 199 23.80 -10.86 4.96
N LYS A 200 23.56 -9.59 5.29
CA LYS A 200 24.37 -8.48 4.79
C LYS A 200 25.83 -8.58 5.23
N ARG A 201 26.09 -8.98 6.47
CA ARG A 201 27.45 -9.15 7.00
C ARG A 201 28.18 -10.31 6.32
N ALA A 202 27.50 -11.43 6.08
CA ALA A 202 28.07 -12.58 5.39
C ALA A 202 28.52 -12.19 3.97
N VAL A 203 27.63 -11.55 3.20
CA VAL A 203 27.96 -11.06 1.85
C VAL A 203 29.09 -10.03 1.88
N ASN A 204 29.05 -9.06 2.81
CA ASN A 204 30.17 -8.11 2.98
C ASN A 204 31.49 -8.84 3.30
N THR A 205 31.45 -9.87 4.13
CA THR A 205 32.64 -10.66 4.49
C THR A 205 33.18 -11.41 3.27
N ASP A 206 32.31 -11.98 2.43
CA ASP A 206 32.72 -12.66 1.21
C ASP A 206 33.41 -11.71 0.22
N VAL A 207 32.85 -10.50 0.06
CA VAL A 207 33.44 -9.46 -0.79
C VAL A 207 34.79 -9.00 -0.23
N LEU A 208 34.87 -8.72 1.08
CA LEU A 208 36.09 -8.23 1.72
C LEU A 208 37.21 -9.29 1.80
N SER A 209 36.84 -10.57 1.87
CA SER A 209 37.79 -11.70 1.91
C SER A 209 38.14 -12.23 0.52
N ARG A 210 37.61 -11.62 -0.55
CA ARG A 210 37.78 -12.05 -1.95
C ARG A 210 37.26 -13.48 -2.21
N GLN A 211 36.31 -13.95 -1.40
CA GLN A 211 35.60 -15.22 -1.56
C GLN A 211 34.41 -15.11 -2.51
N ALA A 212 33.89 -13.89 -2.70
CA ALA A 212 33.00 -13.52 -3.79
C ALA A 212 33.72 -12.53 -4.70
N ILE A 213 33.86 -12.87 -5.98
CA ILE A 213 34.64 -12.06 -6.94
C ILE A 213 33.95 -10.70 -7.20
N LEU A 214 32.62 -10.66 -7.22
CA LEU A 214 31.89 -9.42 -7.49
C LEU A 214 30.42 -9.55 -7.05
N VAL A 215 29.98 -8.73 -6.08
CA VAL A 215 28.56 -8.54 -5.76
C VAL A 215 28.19 -7.17 -6.27
N MET A 216 27.40 -7.09 -7.34
CA MET A 216 27.01 -5.82 -7.98
C MET A 216 25.51 -5.64 -8.16
N ASP A 217 24.72 -6.67 -7.93
CA ASP A 217 23.28 -6.67 -8.15
C ASP A 217 22.60 -7.66 -7.21
N ALA A 218 21.26 -7.71 -7.26
CA ALA A 218 20.48 -8.57 -6.41
C ALA A 218 20.77 -10.07 -6.66
N ALA A 219 21.05 -10.47 -7.90
CA ALA A 219 21.34 -11.86 -8.25
C ALA A 219 22.68 -12.32 -7.65
N SER A 220 23.75 -11.58 -7.90
CA SER A 220 25.07 -11.86 -7.31
C SER A 220 25.06 -11.78 -5.78
N PHE A 221 24.25 -10.89 -5.19
CA PHE A 221 24.02 -10.86 -3.74
C PHE A 221 23.39 -12.18 -3.25
N VAL A 222 22.36 -12.67 -3.93
CA VAL A 222 21.68 -13.93 -3.58
C VAL A 222 22.63 -15.12 -3.68
N ASP A 223 23.45 -15.19 -4.72
CA ASP A 223 24.42 -16.28 -4.90
C ASP A 223 25.43 -16.36 -3.75
N SER A 224 26.00 -15.21 -3.35
CA SER A 224 26.88 -15.12 -2.18
C SER A 224 26.13 -15.44 -0.87
N ALA A 225 24.95 -14.87 -0.68
CA ALA A 225 24.15 -15.08 0.53
C ALA A 225 23.76 -16.55 0.72
N ARG A 226 23.38 -17.27 -0.35
CA ARG A 226 23.04 -18.70 -0.29
C ARG A 226 24.22 -19.57 0.12
N LYS A 227 25.42 -19.26 -0.38
CA LYS A 227 26.65 -19.98 -0.02
C LYS A 227 27.00 -19.78 1.45
N SER A 228 26.88 -18.55 1.94
CA SER A 228 27.42 -18.16 3.26
C SER A 228 26.38 -18.19 4.39
N CYS A 229 25.09 -18.28 4.07
CA CYS A 229 23.98 -18.39 5.03
C CYS A 229 23.11 -19.63 4.75
N PRO A 230 23.64 -20.86 4.88
CA PRO A 230 22.90 -22.08 4.51
C PRO A 230 21.61 -22.33 5.32
N ASN A 231 21.52 -21.75 6.52
CA ASN A 231 20.35 -21.87 7.40
C ASN A 231 19.28 -20.77 7.16
N THR A 232 19.49 -19.88 6.19
CA THR A 232 18.53 -18.84 5.81
C THR A 232 18.00 -19.12 4.41
N LYS A 233 16.68 -19.13 4.26
CA LYS A 233 16.01 -19.26 2.97
C LYS A 233 16.11 -17.96 2.18
N ILE A 234 17.11 -17.86 1.31
CA ILE A 234 17.35 -16.71 0.44
C ILE A 234 16.58 -16.87 -0.88
N LYS A 235 15.70 -15.92 -1.20
CA LYS A 235 14.99 -15.88 -2.49
C LYS A 235 15.19 -14.54 -3.19
N LEU A 236 15.43 -14.59 -4.50
CA LEU A 236 15.41 -13.43 -5.38
C LEU A 236 13.96 -13.18 -5.82
N ILE A 237 13.51 -11.94 -5.77
CA ILE A 237 12.28 -11.48 -6.43
C ILE A 237 12.65 -10.22 -7.21
N ALA A 238 12.69 -10.32 -8.54
CA ALA A 238 13.05 -9.21 -9.40
C ALA A 238 11.94 -8.14 -9.44
N SER A 239 12.31 -6.89 -9.75
CA SER A 239 11.35 -5.80 -9.88
C SER A 239 10.30 -6.05 -10.97
N THR A 240 10.66 -6.82 -12.00
CA THR A 240 9.72 -7.27 -13.04
C THR A 240 8.66 -8.20 -12.45
N GLU A 241 9.05 -9.19 -11.64
CA GLU A 241 8.10 -10.09 -10.97
C GLU A 241 7.15 -9.35 -10.03
N ILE A 242 7.63 -8.31 -9.34
CA ILE A 242 6.78 -7.45 -8.51
C ILE A 242 5.77 -6.68 -9.38
N THR A 243 6.21 -6.21 -10.56
CA THR A 243 5.35 -5.48 -11.50
C THR A 243 4.28 -6.39 -12.08
N ASP A 244 4.67 -7.58 -12.53
CA ASP A 244 3.77 -8.62 -13.04
C ASP A 244 2.75 -9.01 -11.97
N PHE A 245 3.17 -9.16 -10.71
CA PHE A 245 2.26 -9.44 -9.59
C PHE A 245 1.22 -8.33 -9.38
N ILE A 246 1.65 -7.06 -9.43
CA ILE A 246 0.76 -5.90 -9.29
C ILE A 246 -0.28 -5.89 -10.41
N GLU A 247 0.16 -6.10 -11.65
CA GLU A 247 -0.69 -6.06 -12.85
C GLU A 247 -1.66 -7.24 -12.87
N HIS A 248 -1.16 -8.47 -12.66
CA HIS A 248 -1.94 -9.69 -12.67
C HIS A 248 -3.07 -9.67 -11.64
N HIS A 249 -2.80 -9.18 -10.43
CA HIS A 249 -3.81 -9.07 -9.37
C HIS A 249 -4.56 -7.74 -9.35
N ARG A 250 -4.26 -6.84 -10.30
CA ARG A 250 -4.88 -5.52 -10.45
C ARG A 250 -4.84 -4.70 -9.15
N LEU A 251 -3.70 -4.73 -8.45
CA LEU A 251 -3.58 -4.09 -7.13
C LEU A 251 -3.80 -2.58 -7.21
N ILE A 252 -3.36 -1.93 -8.30
CA ILE A 252 -3.56 -0.49 -8.50
C ILE A 252 -5.05 -0.15 -8.61
N ASP A 253 -5.83 -0.92 -9.37
CA ASP A 253 -7.27 -0.71 -9.50
C ASP A 253 -7.99 -0.90 -8.16
N ARG A 254 -7.65 -1.97 -7.43
CA ARG A 254 -8.21 -2.26 -6.10
C ARG A 254 -7.86 -1.16 -5.11
N TRP A 255 -6.64 -0.64 -5.16
CA TRP A 255 -6.20 0.44 -4.29
C TRP A 255 -6.82 1.79 -4.64
N ALA A 256 -7.11 2.04 -5.92
CA ALA A 256 -7.80 3.25 -6.35
C ALA A 256 -9.22 3.35 -5.77
N SER A 257 -9.91 2.22 -5.58
CA SER A 257 -11.23 2.17 -4.96
C SER A 257 -11.21 2.18 -3.42
N THR A 258 -10.05 2.17 -2.76
CA THR A 258 -9.98 2.14 -1.29
C THR A 258 -10.33 3.47 -0.64
N THR A 259 -11.31 3.44 0.25
CA THR A 259 -11.66 4.58 1.11
C THR A 259 -10.56 4.86 2.15
N PRO A 260 -10.30 6.14 2.51
CA PRO A 260 -9.41 6.47 3.61
C PRO A 260 -9.90 5.86 4.93
N VAL A 261 -8.98 5.29 5.70
CA VAL A 261 -9.24 4.79 7.06
C VAL A 261 -8.71 5.81 8.06
N LEU A 262 -9.60 6.39 8.86
CA LEU A 262 -9.20 7.35 9.89
C LEU A 262 -8.54 6.63 11.07
N GLY A 263 -7.48 7.22 11.62
CA GLY A 263 -6.84 6.71 12.83
C GLY A 263 -6.05 5.41 12.65
N THR A 264 -5.64 5.03 11.43
CA THR A 264 -4.83 3.82 11.20
C THR A 264 -3.63 3.70 12.13
N GLN A 265 -2.99 4.82 12.47
CA GLN A 265 -1.84 4.86 13.37
C GLN A 265 -2.10 4.35 14.79
N SER A 266 -3.34 4.40 15.29
CA SER A 266 -3.67 3.87 16.62
C SER A 266 -4.05 2.38 16.64
N VAL A 267 -4.20 1.76 15.46
CA VAL A 267 -4.54 0.34 15.30
C VAL A 267 -3.31 -0.54 15.43
N HIS A 268 -3.39 -1.65 16.14
CA HIS A 268 -2.26 -2.59 16.30
C HIS A 268 -2.61 -4.03 15.96
N HIS A 269 -3.81 -4.25 15.44
CA HIS A 269 -4.23 -5.54 14.89
C HIS A 269 -5.28 -5.32 13.80
N ILE A 270 -5.14 -6.10 12.73
CA ILE A 270 -6.11 -6.22 11.66
C ILE A 270 -6.32 -7.69 11.29
N GLU A 271 -7.52 -8.05 10.88
CA GLU A 271 -7.83 -9.35 10.30
C GLU A 271 -8.93 -9.20 9.24
N SER A 272 -8.87 -9.97 8.16
CA SER A 272 -9.96 -10.00 7.18
C SER A 272 -11.17 -10.71 7.79
N VAL A 273 -12.36 -10.11 7.61
CA VAL A 273 -13.64 -10.72 8.02
C VAL A 273 -14.31 -11.33 6.79
N SER A 274 -14.60 -10.50 5.81
CA SER A 274 -15.19 -10.87 4.52
C SER A 274 -14.37 -10.21 3.39
N TRP A 275 -14.78 -10.43 2.14
CA TRP A 275 -14.09 -9.81 1.02
C TRP A 275 -14.28 -8.28 1.08
N GLY A 276 -13.17 -7.54 1.08
CA GLY A 276 -13.21 -6.08 1.21
C GLY A 276 -13.50 -5.55 2.62
N GLU A 277 -13.60 -6.40 3.64
CA GLU A 277 -13.82 -5.99 5.04
C GLU A 277 -12.70 -6.41 5.96
N VAL A 278 -12.26 -5.47 6.81
CA VAL A 278 -11.19 -5.67 7.79
C VAL A 278 -11.68 -5.29 9.17
N ARG A 279 -11.57 -6.22 10.12
CA ARG A 279 -11.69 -5.90 11.55
C ARG A 279 -10.37 -5.35 12.03
N HIS A 280 -10.43 -4.30 12.84
CA HIS A 280 -9.26 -3.66 13.42
C HIS A 280 -9.41 -3.42 14.92
N LYS A 281 -8.29 -3.46 15.65
CA LYS A 281 -8.25 -3.26 17.11
C LYS A 281 -7.10 -2.34 17.52
N ILE A 282 -7.29 -1.64 18.63
CA ILE A 282 -6.27 -0.75 19.22
C ILE A 282 -5.06 -1.51 19.78
N TYR A 283 -5.24 -2.77 20.17
CA TYR A 283 -4.20 -3.76 20.50
C TYR A 283 -4.77 -5.16 20.26
N SER A 284 -3.90 -6.16 20.10
CA SER A 284 -4.27 -7.50 19.58
C SER A 284 -5.34 -8.22 20.40
N GLU A 285 -5.25 -8.10 21.73
CA GLU A 285 -6.17 -8.74 22.68
C GLU A 285 -7.37 -7.86 23.03
N ALA A 286 -7.58 -6.72 22.38
CA ALA A 286 -8.69 -5.85 22.73
C ALA A 286 -10.04 -6.55 22.48
N GLU A 287 -10.96 -6.39 23.42
CA GLU A 287 -12.34 -6.86 23.27
C GLU A 287 -13.09 -6.00 22.25
N GLN A 288 -12.90 -4.68 22.33
CA GLN A 288 -13.47 -3.74 21.38
C GLN A 288 -12.74 -3.80 20.04
N SER A 289 -13.51 -3.91 18.96
CA SER A 289 -13.01 -3.88 17.60
C SER A 289 -13.89 -3.01 16.71
N GLY A 290 -13.28 -2.31 15.76
CA GLY A 290 -13.99 -1.70 14.64
C GLY A 290 -13.96 -2.61 13.42
N VAL A 291 -14.88 -2.40 12.49
CA VAL A 291 -14.86 -3.02 11.16
C VAL A 291 -14.85 -1.91 10.13
N HIS A 292 -13.95 -2.01 9.16
CA HIS A 292 -13.86 -1.10 8.03
C HIS A 292 -14.16 -1.86 6.74
N THR A 293 -15.10 -1.32 5.96
CA THR A 293 -15.50 -1.85 4.66
C THR A 293 -14.91 -0.98 3.56
N PHE A 294 -14.03 -1.58 2.74
CA PHE A 294 -13.37 -0.91 1.62
C PHE A 294 -14.20 -0.95 0.34
N LEU A 295 -15.05 -1.97 0.21
CA LEU A 295 -15.80 -2.28 -1.01
C LEU A 295 -17.24 -2.56 -0.59
N LEU A 296 -18.20 -1.84 -1.16
CA LEU A 296 -19.63 -2.03 -0.83
C LEU A 296 -20.08 -3.41 -1.31
N PRO A 297 -20.88 -4.15 -0.51
CA PRO A 297 -21.36 -5.46 -0.90
C PRO A 297 -22.25 -5.39 -2.14
N GLU A 298 -22.11 -6.38 -3.02
CA GLU A 298 -23.03 -6.62 -4.14
C GLU A 298 -24.46 -6.79 -3.60
N ILE A 299 -25.44 -6.08 -4.18
CA ILE A 299 -26.85 -6.38 -3.95
C ILE A 299 -27.15 -7.71 -4.66
N PRO A 300 -27.70 -8.75 -3.99
CA PRO A 300 -28.10 -9.97 -4.66
C PRO A 300 -29.12 -9.62 -5.73
N SER A 301 -28.86 -10.04 -6.97
CA SER A 301 -29.79 -9.89 -8.08
C SER A 301 -31.12 -10.54 -7.73
N ALA A 302 -32.12 -9.71 -7.42
CA ALA A 302 -33.50 -10.14 -7.28
C ALA A 302 -33.94 -10.76 -8.60
N GLU A 303 -34.50 -11.97 -8.49
CA GLU A 303 -35.13 -12.70 -9.57
C GLU A 303 -36.24 -11.87 -10.25
N SER A 304 -36.47 -12.20 -11.51
CA SER A 304 -37.33 -11.52 -12.46
C SER A 304 -38.76 -11.26 -11.96
N SER A 305 -39.23 -10.01 -12.13
CA SER A 305 -40.63 -9.75 -12.50
C SER A 305 -40.81 -8.34 -13.09
N GLY A 306 -41.22 -8.28 -14.36
CA GLY A 306 -42.29 -7.37 -14.84
C GLY A 306 -42.02 -5.87 -15.04
N HIS A 307 -41.67 -5.51 -16.29
CA HIS A 307 -42.21 -4.43 -17.14
C HIS A 307 -42.28 -2.92 -16.76
N GLN A 308 -41.84 -2.14 -17.77
CA GLN A 308 -42.28 -0.82 -18.24
C GLN A 308 -41.77 0.47 -17.56
N SER A 309 -40.73 1.06 -18.16
CA SER A 309 -40.65 2.51 -18.44
C SER A 309 -39.39 2.85 -19.26
N SER A 310 -39.45 2.84 -20.60
CA SER A 310 -38.33 3.36 -21.42
C SER A 310 -38.79 3.90 -22.79
N GLU A 311 -39.53 5.00 -22.84
CA GLU A 311 -39.83 5.64 -24.13
C GLU A 311 -39.74 7.18 -24.16
N LEU A 312 -39.51 7.87 -23.02
CA LEU A 312 -39.48 9.34 -22.98
C LEU A 312 -38.07 9.97 -22.93
N GLN A 313 -37.01 9.20 -22.68
CA GLN A 313 -35.64 9.76 -22.53
C GLN A 313 -34.79 9.75 -23.81
N SER A 314 -35.19 9.03 -24.87
CA SER A 314 -34.35 8.84 -26.08
C SER A 314 -34.43 9.99 -27.12
N ALA A 315 -35.41 10.90 -27.00
CA ALA A 315 -35.64 11.95 -27.99
C ALA A 315 -34.79 13.23 -27.77
N ALA A 316 -34.44 13.56 -26.52
CA ALA A 316 -33.70 14.79 -26.20
C ALA A 316 -32.20 14.70 -26.55
N ALA A 317 -31.58 13.52 -26.37
CA ALA A 317 -30.16 13.30 -26.63
C ALA A 317 -29.79 13.40 -28.13
N LYS A 318 -30.72 13.08 -29.05
CA LYS A 318 -30.45 13.07 -30.51
C LYS A 318 -30.39 14.47 -31.15
N ASN A 319 -30.97 15.50 -30.54
CA ASN A 319 -31.02 16.84 -31.13
C ASN A 319 -29.72 17.66 -30.94
N ASN A 320 -28.92 17.37 -29.91
CA ASN A 320 -27.69 18.15 -29.61
C ASN A 320 -26.45 17.68 -30.38
N TRP A 321 -26.48 16.49 -30.99
CA TRP A 321 -25.33 15.93 -31.72
C TRP A 321 -24.95 16.71 -32.98
N ARG A 322 -25.95 17.25 -33.71
CA ARG A 322 -25.68 17.94 -34.99
C ARG A 322 -25.03 19.31 -34.80
N SER A 323 -25.17 19.92 -33.63
CA SER A 323 -24.68 21.26 -33.30
C SER A 323 -23.29 21.31 -32.65
N ILE A 324 -22.65 20.16 -32.37
CA ILE A 324 -21.32 20.09 -31.75
C ILE A 324 -20.26 20.66 -32.72
N LYS A 325 -19.43 21.59 -32.23
CA LYS A 325 -18.31 22.19 -32.97
C LYS A 325 -16.96 21.87 -32.33
N THR A 326 -15.90 21.97 -33.12
CA THR A 326 -14.52 21.93 -32.58
C THR A 326 -14.33 23.02 -31.52
N GLY A 327 -13.82 22.63 -30.35
CA GLY A 327 -13.67 23.50 -29.19
C GLY A 327 -14.78 23.37 -28.14
N ASP A 328 -15.90 22.69 -28.43
CA ASP A 328 -16.90 22.35 -27.42
C ASP A 328 -16.43 21.19 -26.53
N CYS A 329 -17.01 21.08 -25.34
CA CYS A 329 -16.81 19.94 -24.45
C CYS A 329 -18.04 19.02 -24.48
N VAL A 330 -17.78 17.72 -24.47
CA VAL A 330 -18.80 16.67 -24.45
C VAL A 330 -18.65 15.82 -23.21
N LEU A 331 -19.76 15.54 -22.53
CA LEU A 331 -19.84 14.51 -21.50
C LEU A 331 -20.20 13.20 -22.20
N VAL A 332 -19.29 12.24 -22.14
CA VAL A 332 -19.47 10.94 -22.79
C VAL A 332 -19.57 9.81 -21.78
N GLN A 333 -20.27 8.76 -22.15
CA GLN A 333 -20.44 7.58 -21.33
C GLN A 333 -19.81 6.37 -22.01
N PHE A 334 -18.86 5.73 -21.33
CA PHE A 334 -18.33 4.44 -21.76
C PHE A 334 -18.84 3.33 -20.87
N LYS A 335 -19.21 2.22 -21.48
CA LYS A 335 -19.54 1.00 -20.77
C LYS A 335 -18.24 0.33 -20.31
N ALA A 336 -17.97 0.43 -19.02
CA ALA A 336 -16.90 -0.31 -18.37
C ALA A 336 -17.53 -1.46 -17.56
N ASN A 337 -17.47 -2.68 -18.12
CA ASN A 337 -18.14 -3.87 -17.59
C ASN A 337 -19.68 -3.73 -17.52
N LYS A 338 -20.27 -3.92 -16.32
CA LYS A 338 -21.71 -3.79 -16.02
C LYS A 338 -22.12 -2.38 -15.58
N SER A 339 -21.22 -1.40 -15.64
CA SER A 339 -21.48 -0.02 -15.23
C SER A 339 -21.10 0.96 -16.32
N PHE A 340 -21.81 2.06 -16.37
CA PHE A 340 -21.48 3.17 -17.25
C PHE A 340 -20.61 4.19 -16.50
N ARG A 341 -19.53 4.65 -17.13
CA ARG A 341 -18.66 5.70 -16.59
C ARG A 341 -18.70 6.91 -17.48
N GLN A 342 -18.83 8.08 -16.87
CA GLN A 342 -18.90 9.35 -17.58
C GLN A 342 -17.54 10.05 -17.59
N PHE A 343 -17.19 10.67 -18.72
CA PHE A 343 -15.93 11.38 -18.91
C PHE A 343 -16.18 12.66 -19.69
N VAL A 344 -15.49 13.74 -19.32
CA VAL A 344 -15.50 14.98 -20.11
C VAL A 344 -14.41 14.88 -21.17
N GLY A 345 -14.73 15.24 -22.41
CA GLY A 345 -13.71 15.44 -23.45
C GLY A 345 -13.88 16.74 -24.20
N LEU A 346 -12.75 17.30 -24.65
CA LEU A 346 -12.69 18.46 -25.53
C LEU A 346 -12.70 17.99 -26.98
N VAL A 347 -13.61 18.51 -27.80
CA VAL A 347 -13.73 18.15 -29.21
C VAL A 347 -12.60 18.79 -30.02
N ASN A 348 -11.75 17.95 -30.61
CA ASN A 348 -10.62 18.38 -31.43
C ASN A 348 -10.99 18.40 -32.92
N ASN A 349 -11.75 17.40 -33.37
CA ASN A 349 -12.09 17.22 -34.77
C ASN A 349 -13.43 16.49 -34.91
N ARG A 350 -14.07 16.59 -36.08
CA ARG A 350 -15.35 15.96 -36.37
C ARG A 350 -15.38 15.44 -37.79
N ASP A 351 -15.91 14.23 -37.95
CA ASP A 351 -16.32 13.67 -39.24
C ASP A 351 -17.86 13.59 -39.32
N GLN A 352 -18.41 13.09 -40.43
CA GLN A 352 -19.85 13.02 -40.67
C GLN A 352 -20.58 12.14 -39.64
N GLU A 353 -19.90 11.13 -39.07
CA GLU A 353 -20.50 10.11 -38.19
C GLU A 353 -19.91 10.06 -36.77
N GLU A 354 -18.69 10.57 -36.55
CA GLU A 354 -17.99 10.50 -35.26
C GLU A 354 -17.31 11.81 -34.88
N VAL A 355 -17.02 11.96 -33.58
CA VAL A 355 -16.32 13.12 -33.02
C VAL A 355 -15.04 12.66 -32.31
N GLU A 356 -13.91 13.25 -32.67
CA GLU A 356 -12.63 13.04 -31.98
C GLU A 356 -12.51 14.00 -30.80
N LYS A 357 -12.22 13.46 -29.61
CA LYS A 357 -12.04 14.27 -28.41
C LYS A 357 -10.81 13.89 -27.61
N SER A 358 -10.25 14.87 -26.90
CA SER A 358 -9.24 14.65 -25.86
C SER A 358 -9.90 14.51 -24.50
N PHE A 359 -9.56 13.49 -23.72
CA PHE A 359 -10.07 13.33 -22.35
C PHE A 359 -9.54 14.42 -21.43
N LEU A 360 -10.46 15.07 -20.71
CA LEU A 360 -10.12 16.03 -19.67
C LEU A 360 -10.07 15.32 -18.32
N ARG A 361 -9.06 15.63 -17.50
CA ARG A 361 -8.92 15.08 -16.15
C ARG A 361 -9.33 16.11 -15.12
N ARG A 362 -10.08 15.67 -14.11
CA ARG A 362 -10.50 16.52 -13.00
C ARG A 362 -9.27 16.85 -12.13
N ASN A 363 -9.16 18.11 -11.74
CA ASN A 363 -8.17 18.57 -10.78
C ASN A 363 -8.76 18.44 -9.36
N ASP A 364 -8.34 17.42 -8.62
CA ASP A 364 -8.87 17.04 -7.29
C ASP A 364 -8.81 18.16 -6.23
N SER A 365 -8.02 19.21 -6.47
CA SER A 365 -7.81 20.31 -5.51
C SER A 365 -8.81 21.47 -5.66
N ALA A 366 -9.57 21.56 -6.75
CA ALA A 366 -10.32 22.77 -7.11
C ALA A 366 -11.80 22.55 -7.52
N GLY A 367 -12.36 21.36 -7.30
CA GLY A 367 -13.78 21.08 -7.62
C GLY A 367 -14.00 20.62 -9.06
N PHE A 368 -14.94 21.24 -9.79
CA PHE A 368 -15.31 20.92 -11.18
C PHE A 368 -14.37 21.61 -12.21
N VAL A 369 -13.08 21.62 -11.90
CA VAL A 369 -12.02 22.18 -12.75
C VAL A 369 -11.28 21.02 -13.41
N TYR A 370 -11.07 21.13 -14.71
CA TYR A 370 -10.49 20.09 -15.53
C TYR A 370 -9.30 20.62 -16.33
N ILE A 371 -8.36 19.73 -16.63
CA ILE A 371 -7.14 20.02 -17.39
C ILE A 371 -6.93 18.98 -18.49
N LEU A 372 -6.29 19.40 -19.57
CA LEU A 372 -5.76 18.47 -20.57
C LEU A 372 -4.57 17.72 -19.95
N PRO A 373 -4.54 16.38 -20.03
CA PRO A 373 -3.41 15.60 -19.55
C PRO A 373 -2.14 15.90 -20.38
N VAL A 374 -0.97 15.77 -19.74
CA VAL A 374 0.34 16.01 -20.39
C VAL A 374 0.63 15.01 -21.50
N MET A 375 0.13 13.78 -21.37
CA MET A 375 0.16 12.77 -22.43
C MET A 375 -1.16 12.80 -23.19
N GLU A 376 -1.09 12.74 -24.52
CA GLU A 376 -2.28 12.74 -25.36
C GLU A 376 -3.16 11.51 -25.07
N ASP A 377 -4.42 11.79 -24.72
CA ASP A 377 -5.43 10.80 -24.39
C ASP A 377 -6.67 11.14 -25.23
N LYS A 378 -6.73 10.58 -26.44
CA LYS A 378 -7.75 10.89 -27.47
C LYS A 378 -8.59 9.66 -27.77
N ALA A 379 -9.87 9.87 -28.05
CA ALA A 379 -10.75 8.83 -28.56
C ALA A 379 -11.81 9.41 -29.50
N TRP A 380 -12.26 8.58 -30.44
CA TRP A 380 -13.43 8.83 -31.26
C TRP A 380 -14.68 8.33 -30.55
N VAL A 381 -15.75 9.12 -30.59
CA VAL A 381 -17.03 8.78 -29.97
C VAL A 381 -18.19 8.98 -30.95
N THR A 382 -19.19 8.13 -30.80
CA THR A 382 -20.43 8.11 -31.59
C THR A 382 -21.56 8.86 -30.86
N PRO A 383 -22.65 9.25 -31.57
CA PRO A 383 -23.74 10.03 -30.97
C PRO A 383 -24.39 9.39 -29.74
N ASP A 384 -24.47 8.06 -29.69
CA ASP A 384 -25.04 7.28 -28.59
C ASP A 384 -24.19 7.29 -27.32
N GLN A 385 -22.91 7.64 -27.43
CA GLN A 385 -22.00 7.75 -26.30
C GLN A 385 -21.98 9.16 -25.70
N VAL A 386 -22.55 10.16 -26.37
CA VAL A 386 -22.60 11.54 -25.87
C VAL A 386 -23.87 11.76 -25.06
N ILE A 387 -23.71 12.08 -23.78
CA ILE A 387 -24.82 12.42 -22.89
C ILE A 387 -25.18 13.90 -23.07
N ASN A 388 -24.18 14.78 -23.02
CA ASN A 388 -24.40 16.22 -23.03
C ASN A 388 -23.26 16.98 -23.73
N THR A 389 -23.54 18.17 -24.25
CA THR A 389 -22.56 19.06 -24.89
C THR A 389 -22.66 20.46 -24.30
N PHE A 390 -21.52 21.09 -24.03
CA PHE A 390 -21.45 22.42 -23.45
C PHE A 390 -20.18 23.15 -23.91
N THR A 391 -20.26 24.47 -24.02
CA THR A 391 -19.11 25.31 -24.34
C THR A 391 -18.29 25.57 -23.07
N PRO A 392 -16.99 25.23 -23.04
CA PRO A 392 -16.18 25.38 -21.84
C PRO A 392 -15.85 26.85 -21.53
N LYS A 393 -15.81 27.19 -20.23
CA LYS A 393 -15.16 28.42 -19.75
C LYS A 393 -13.70 28.10 -19.45
N VAL A 394 -12.77 28.65 -20.24
CA VAL A 394 -11.33 28.44 -20.07
C VAL A 394 -10.70 29.68 -19.45
N ASP A 395 -9.91 29.49 -18.39
CA ASP A 395 -9.17 30.60 -17.78
C ASP A 395 -7.81 30.85 -18.46
N ASN A 396 -7.14 31.94 -18.06
CA ASN A 396 -5.84 32.34 -18.60
C ASN A 396 -4.70 31.33 -18.33
N ARG A 397 -4.96 30.27 -17.55
CA ARG A 397 -4.01 29.19 -17.25
C ARG A 397 -4.35 27.90 -18.02
N GLY A 398 -5.33 27.94 -18.92
CA GLY A 398 -5.76 26.78 -19.72
C GLY A 398 -6.57 25.76 -18.93
N MET A 399 -7.17 26.14 -17.79
CA MET A 399 -8.05 25.25 -17.02
C MET A 399 -9.51 25.42 -17.45
N TYR A 400 -10.21 24.30 -17.56
CA TYR A 400 -11.60 24.20 -17.99
C TYR A 400 -12.53 24.15 -16.78
N HIS A 401 -13.43 25.11 -16.64
CA HIS A 401 -14.34 25.22 -15.50
C HIS A 401 -15.75 24.80 -15.89
N PHE A 402 -16.35 23.90 -15.12
CA PHE A 402 -17.73 23.44 -15.32
C PHE A 402 -18.59 23.65 -14.07
N GLU A 403 -19.88 23.82 -14.28
CA GLU A 403 -20.86 23.90 -13.19
C GLU A 403 -21.33 22.49 -12.81
N GLU A 404 -21.64 22.26 -11.53
CA GLU A 404 -22.06 20.94 -11.01
C GLU A 404 -23.29 20.38 -11.75
N ALA A 405 -24.21 21.26 -12.16
CA ALA A 405 -25.42 20.91 -12.91
C ALA A 405 -25.14 20.18 -14.23
N VAL A 406 -23.93 20.31 -14.79
CA VAL A 406 -23.54 19.62 -16.03
C VAL A 406 -23.41 18.10 -15.85
N PHE A 407 -23.24 17.64 -14.60
CA PHE A 407 -23.04 16.24 -14.24
C PHE A 407 -24.24 15.60 -13.53
N ALA A 408 -25.33 16.35 -13.36
CA ALA A 408 -26.51 15.91 -12.64
C ALA A 408 -27.61 15.50 -13.63
N GLU A 409 -27.51 14.28 -14.18
CA GLU A 409 -28.60 13.54 -14.84
C GLU A 409 -28.43 12.03 -14.66
#